data_AF-A0A480AGS8-F1
#
_entry.id   AF-A0A480AGS8-F1
#
_cell.length_a   1.000
_cell.length_b   1.000
_cell.length_c   1.000
_cell.angle_alpha   90.00
_cell.angle_beta   90.00
_cell.angle_gamma   90.00
#
_symmetry.space_group_name_H-M   'P 1'
#
loop_
_entity.id
_entity.type
_entity.pdbx_description
1 polymer ?
#
loop_
_entity_poly.entity_id
_entity_poly.type
_entity_poly.pdbx_seq_one_letter_code
_entity_poly.pdbx_strand_id
1 'polypeptide(L)'
;MVYSPKVCISQPSCPIHLVGKTGQAVEISIHTPSPYICANCEQILPDWKQQQFLWVVLVLQQSRYPLEEMTAETEKEKEKLREKFMRFGCDVAFNLRDRGYLTDLIDPRTGYPLLSHSGLFPHDDTAAAQALLKYPAIENKCHVLVHPHWGTAVYPSVMLSEAPPDMIELVTKAVAPMHGWTEN
;
A
#
# COMPACT_ATOMS: atom_id res chain seq x y z
N MET A 1 23.13 19.08 -18.13
CA MET A 1 22.44 19.49 -16.89
C MET A 1 21.70 18.27 -16.37
N VAL A 2 22.17 17.67 -15.28
CA VAL A 2 21.54 16.50 -14.67
C VAL A 2 20.40 17.04 -13.79
N TYR A 3 19.15 16.81 -14.20
CA TYR A 3 17.98 17.12 -13.39
C TYR A 3 17.93 16.10 -12.26
N SER A 4 18.44 16.47 -11.09
CA SER A 4 18.16 15.74 -9.85
C SER A 4 16.70 15.99 -9.48
N PRO A 5 15.86 14.95 -9.33
CA PRO A 5 14.52 15.15 -8.80
C PRO A 5 14.65 15.74 -7.40
N LYS A 6 13.94 16.85 -7.16
CA LYS A 6 13.82 17.43 -5.81
C LYS A 6 13.16 16.38 -4.93
N VAL A 7 13.96 15.66 -4.14
CA VAL A 7 13.46 14.78 -3.09
C VAL A 7 12.64 15.66 -2.16
N CYS A 8 11.31 15.54 -2.27
CA CYS A 8 10.39 16.22 -1.37
C CYS A 8 10.53 15.54 -0.01
N ILE A 9 11.29 16.12 0.91
CA ILE A 9 11.37 15.63 2.28
C ILE A 9 10.08 16.11 2.96
N SER A 10 8.99 15.37 2.82
CA SER A 10 7.78 15.60 3.61
C SER A 10 7.92 14.92 4.97
N GLN A 11 7.46 15.60 6.01
CA GLN A 11 7.24 14.95 7.30
C GLN A 11 6.31 13.73 7.11
N PRO A 12 6.51 12.63 7.86
CA PRO A 12 5.59 11.49 7.81
C PRO A 12 4.17 11.99 8.09
N SER A 13 3.24 11.67 7.21
CA SER A 13 1.81 11.90 7.51
C SER A 13 1.44 11.12 8.77
N CYS A 14 0.62 11.71 9.64
CA CYS A 14 0.07 10.95 10.77
C CYS A 14 -0.75 9.80 10.19
N PRO A 15 -0.54 8.55 10.65
CA PRO A 15 -1.31 7.42 10.13
C PRO A 15 -2.80 7.64 10.34
N ILE A 16 -3.60 7.29 9.35
CA ILE A 16 -5.05 7.23 9.45
C ILE A 16 -5.38 5.87 10.08
N HIS A 17 -5.88 5.91 11.32
CA HIS A 17 -6.31 4.72 12.04
C HIS A 17 -7.81 4.51 11.83
N LEU A 18 -8.15 3.37 11.26
CA LEU A 18 -9.52 2.98 10.95
C LEU A 18 -9.84 1.63 11.60
N VAL A 19 -11.13 1.35 11.77
CA VAL A 19 -11.61 0.07 12.26
C VAL A 19 -12.69 -0.44 11.32
N GLY A 20 -12.57 -1.70 10.90
CA GLY A 20 -13.58 -2.37 10.10
C GLY A 20 -14.77 -2.84 10.94
N LYS A 21 -15.92 -3.08 10.30
CA LYS A 21 -17.17 -3.57 10.95
C LYS A 21 -17.01 -4.76 11.92
N THR A 22 -15.97 -5.58 11.74
CA THR A 22 -15.69 -6.75 12.59
C THR A 22 -14.64 -6.47 13.67
N GLY A 23 -14.30 -5.20 13.94
CA GLY A 23 -13.33 -4.77 14.94
C GLY A 23 -11.85 -4.89 14.52
N GLN A 24 -11.56 -5.36 13.30
CA GLN A 24 -10.19 -5.46 12.79
C GLN A 24 -9.68 -4.06 12.42
N ALA A 25 -8.52 -3.67 12.96
CA ALA A 25 -7.90 -2.39 12.68
C ALA A 25 -7.35 -2.31 11.26
N VAL A 26 -7.30 -1.11 10.71
CA VAL A 26 -6.63 -0.76 9.46
C VAL A 26 -5.81 0.50 9.70
N GLU A 27 -4.55 0.48 9.30
CA GLU A 27 -3.66 1.64 9.38
C GLU A 27 -3.26 2.05 7.96
N ILE A 28 -3.53 3.30 7.60
CA ILE A 28 -3.15 3.85 6.30
C ILE A 28 -2.13 4.95 6.53
N SER A 29 -1.02 4.94 5.79
CA SER A 29 0.01 5.96 5.88
C SER A 29 0.54 6.34 4.50
N ILE A 30 0.86 7.62 4.31
CA ILE A 30 1.29 8.19 3.04
C ILE A 30 2.74 8.63 3.17
N HIS A 31 3.59 8.13 2.27
CA HIS A 31 5.04 8.30 2.32
C HIS A 31 5.61 8.74 0.99
N THR A 32 6.75 9.41 1.04
CA THR A 32 7.65 9.51 -0.11
C THR A 32 8.26 8.13 -0.42
N PRO A 33 8.62 7.84 -1.67
CA PRO A 33 9.17 6.55 -2.04
C PRO A 33 10.48 6.27 -1.29
N SER A 34 10.60 5.05 -0.76
CA SER A 34 11.85 4.56 -0.18
C SER A 34 12.88 4.26 -1.27
N PRO A 35 14.18 4.09 -0.94
CA PRO A 35 15.18 3.65 -1.91
C PRO A 35 14.79 2.35 -2.63
N TYR A 36 14.08 1.44 -1.94
CA TYR A 36 13.54 0.22 -2.55
C TYR A 36 12.54 0.54 -3.66
N ILE A 37 11.57 1.43 -3.42
CA ILE A 37 10.60 1.85 -4.43
C ILE A 37 11.31 2.55 -5.59
N CYS A 38 12.21 3.49 -5.30
CA CYS A 38 12.95 4.22 -6.33
C CYS A 38 13.76 3.29 -7.24
N ALA A 39 14.41 2.26 -6.68
CA ALA A 39 15.21 1.31 -7.44
C ALA A 39 14.37 0.39 -8.35
N ASN A 40 13.11 0.12 -7.97
CA ASN A 40 12.24 -0.83 -8.67
C ASN A 40 11.10 -0.14 -9.45
N CYS A 41 10.91 1.17 -9.33
CA CYS A 41 9.73 1.87 -9.85
C CYS A 41 9.50 1.63 -11.35
N GLU A 42 10.54 1.72 -12.19
CA GLU A 42 10.40 1.45 -13.63
C GLU A 42 10.10 -0.01 -13.97
N GLN A 43 10.49 -0.93 -13.07
CA GLN A 43 10.25 -2.36 -13.23
C GLN A 43 8.85 -2.75 -12.75
N ILE A 44 8.23 -1.94 -11.89
CA ILE A 44 6.86 -2.12 -11.39
C ILE A 44 5.88 -1.38 -12.33
N LEU A 45 6.18 -0.12 -12.66
CA LEU A 45 5.37 0.82 -13.44
C LEU A 45 6.18 1.40 -14.62
N PRO A 46 6.37 0.64 -15.71
CA PRO A 46 7.15 1.08 -16.87
C PRO A 46 6.57 2.31 -17.56
N ASP A 47 5.27 2.59 -17.39
CA ASP A 47 4.57 3.72 -17.99
C ASP A 47 4.82 5.05 -17.23
N TRP A 48 5.43 5.01 -16.04
CA TRP A 48 5.54 6.16 -15.12
C TRP A 48 6.95 6.80 -15.14
N LYS A 49 7.71 6.63 -16.23
CA LYS A 49 9.13 7.00 -16.36
C LYS A 49 9.47 8.50 -16.30
N GLN A 50 8.49 9.39 -16.20
CA GLN A 50 8.70 10.86 -16.26
C GLN A 50 8.10 11.61 -15.07
N GLN A 51 7.76 10.90 -13.99
CA GLN A 51 6.98 11.48 -12.92
C GLN A 51 7.84 12.24 -11.93
N GLN A 52 7.46 13.50 -11.68
CA GLN A 52 8.20 14.40 -10.80
C GLN A 52 7.91 14.13 -9.32
N PHE A 53 6.74 13.57 -9.02
CA PHE A 53 6.27 13.31 -7.67
C PHE A 53 5.65 11.92 -7.63
N LEU A 54 6.04 11.11 -6.65
CA LEU A 54 5.47 9.80 -6.40
C LEU A 54 5.23 9.69 -4.90
N TRP A 55 4.08 9.15 -4.53
CA TRP A 55 3.68 8.87 -3.16
C TRP A 55 3.32 7.40 -3.04
N VAL A 56 3.70 6.81 -1.92
CA VAL A 56 3.42 5.44 -1.55
C VAL A 56 2.38 5.45 -0.45
N VAL A 57 1.21 4.88 -0.71
CA VAL A 57 0.17 4.69 0.28
C VAL A 57 0.27 3.26 0.78
N LEU A 58 0.70 3.10 2.02
CA LEU A 58 0.70 1.82 2.71
C LEU A 58 -0.65 1.62 3.39
N VAL A 59 -1.29 0.50 3.11
CA VAL A 59 -2.51 0.04 3.78
C VAL A 59 -2.16 -1.23 4.54
N LEU A 60 -2.09 -1.15 5.87
CA LEU A 60 -1.89 -2.30 6.75
C LEU A 60 -3.23 -2.74 7.30
N GLN A 61 -3.63 -3.97 7.00
CA GLN A 61 -4.87 -4.54 7.55
C GLN A 61 -4.54 -5.56 8.64
N GLN A 62 -5.18 -5.41 9.81
CA GLN A 62 -5.06 -6.41 10.88
C GLN A 62 -5.77 -7.70 10.47
N SER A 63 -5.00 -8.79 10.46
CA SER A 63 -5.50 -10.13 10.20
C SER A 63 -6.10 -10.75 11.47
N ARG A 64 -7.02 -11.71 11.30
CA ARG A 64 -7.52 -12.55 12.40
C ARG A 64 -6.50 -13.55 12.89
N TYR A 65 -5.55 -13.92 12.03
CA TYR A 65 -4.56 -14.95 12.29
C TYR A 65 -3.15 -14.40 12.02
N PRO A 66 -2.13 -14.83 12.77
CA PRO A 66 -0.74 -14.74 12.35
C PRO A 66 -0.58 -15.28 10.92
N LEU A 67 0.01 -14.51 10.02
CA LEU A 67 0.11 -14.85 8.60
C LEU A 67 1.44 -15.50 8.21
N GLU A 68 2.27 -15.85 9.20
CA GLU A 68 3.58 -16.50 9.00
C GLU A 68 3.47 -17.92 8.42
N GLU A 69 2.47 -18.68 8.86
CA GLU A 69 2.23 -20.05 8.41
C GLU A 69 1.26 -20.10 7.22
N MET A 70 1.54 -20.99 6.26
CA MET A 70 0.66 -21.27 5.13
C MET A 70 -0.31 -22.40 5.48
N THR A 71 -1.54 -22.02 5.85
CA THR A 71 -2.64 -22.93 6.20
C THR A 71 -3.88 -22.58 5.38
N ALA A 72 -4.88 -23.45 5.33
CA ALA A 72 -6.11 -23.15 4.60
C ALA A 72 -6.82 -21.90 5.17
N GLU A 73 -6.75 -21.70 6.48
CA GLU A 73 -7.31 -20.58 7.21
C GLU A 73 -6.57 -19.27 6.91
N THR A 74 -5.23 -19.30 6.93
CA THR A 74 -4.42 -18.09 6.65
C THR A 74 -4.51 -17.69 5.18
N GLU A 75 -4.53 -18.64 4.25
CA GLU A 75 -4.71 -18.33 2.82
C GLU A 75 -6.12 -17.78 2.53
N LYS A 76 -7.16 -18.31 3.20
CA LYS A 76 -8.52 -17.76 3.09
C LYS A 76 -8.62 -16.35 3.69
N GLU A 77 -7.94 -16.07 4.80
CA GLU A 77 -7.90 -14.73 5.37
C GLU A 77 -7.11 -13.77 4.48
N LYS A 78 -5.97 -14.18 3.89
CA LYS A 78 -5.22 -13.39 2.91
C LYS A 78 -6.08 -13.01 1.71
N GLU A 79 -6.82 -13.94 1.12
CA GLU A 79 -7.70 -13.62 0.00
C GLU A 79 -8.81 -12.64 0.41
N LYS A 80 -9.40 -12.81 1.60
CA LYS A 80 -10.40 -11.88 2.12
C LYS A 80 -9.84 -10.47 2.36
N LEU A 81 -8.61 -10.36 2.88
CA LEU A 81 -7.94 -9.07 3.09
C LEU A 81 -7.60 -8.41 1.75
N ARG A 82 -7.02 -9.19 0.82
CA ARG A 82 -6.79 -8.78 -0.57
C ARG A 82 -8.06 -8.25 -1.23
N GLU A 83 -9.17 -9.00 -1.22
CA GLU A 83 -10.43 -8.54 -1.82
C GLU A 83 -10.91 -7.20 -1.26
N LYS A 84 -10.77 -6.98 0.06
CA LYS A 84 -11.12 -5.70 0.70
C LYS A 84 -10.20 -4.59 0.21
N PHE A 85 -8.88 -4.82 0.20
CA PHE A 85 -7.93 -3.84 -0.31
C PHE A 85 -8.20 -3.51 -1.77
N MET A 86 -8.43 -4.50 -2.64
CA MET A 86 -8.68 -4.26 -4.07
C MET A 86 -9.93 -3.41 -4.29
N ARG A 87 -11.02 -3.67 -3.55
CA ARG A 87 -12.25 -2.85 -3.66
C ARG A 87 -12.03 -1.41 -3.20
N PHE A 88 -11.42 -1.25 -2.03
CA PHE A 88 -11.11 0.07 -1.49
C PHE A 88 -10.13 0.85 -2.37
N GLY A 89 -9.02 0.21 -2.75
CA GLY A 89 -7.94 0.81 -3.53
C GLY A 89 -8.38 1.17 -4.94
N CYS A 90 -9.25 0.37 -5.58
CA CYS A 90 -9.87 0.74 -6.86
C CYS A 90 -10.67 2.04 -6.73
N ASP A 91 -11.54 2.18 -5.74
CA ASP A 91 -12.38 3.38 -5.58
C ASP A 91 -11.52 4.63 -5.29
N VAL A 92 -10.49 4.50 -4.46
CA VAL A 92 -9.51 5.58 -4.23
C VAL A 92 -8.77 5.93 -5.53
N ALA A 93 -8.26 4.92 -6.24
CA ALA A 93 -7.51 5.12 -7.48
C ALA A 93 -8.36 5.79 -8.57
N PHE A 94 -9.60 5.34 -8.79
CA PHE A 94 -10.49 5.97 -9.76
C PHE A 94 -10.84 7.40 -9.37
N ASN A 95 -11.13 7.68 -8.08
CA ASN A 95 -11.41 9.05 -7.65
C ASN A 95 -10.22 10.00 -7.88
N LEU A 96 -8.99 9.54 -7.65
CA LEU A 96 -7.79 10.32 -7.91
C LEU A 96 -7.52 10.48 -9.43
N ARG A 97 -7.72 9.42 -10.22
CA ARG A 97 -7.58 9.45 -11.68
C ARG A 97 -8.59 10.37 -12.36
N ASP A 98 -9.83 10.40 -11.87
CA ASP A 98 -10.88 11.32 -12.36
C ASP A 98 -10.50 12.79 -12.12
N ARG A 99 -9.61 13.06 -11.15
CA ARG A 99 -9.04 14.38 -10.86
C ARG A 99 -7.74 14.65 -11.63
N GLY A 100 -7.32 13.74 -12.50
CA GLY A 100 -6.13 13.87 -13.33
C GLY A 100 -4.83 13.38 -12.68
N TYR A 101 -4.89 12.70 -11.53
CA TYR A 101 -3.70 12.14 -10.88
C TYR A 101 -3.52 10.68 -11.28
N LEU A 102 -2.36 10.34 -11.85
CA LEU A 102 -2.02 8.93 -12.04
C LEU A 102 -1.95 8.24 -10.69
N THR A 103 -2.68 7.14 -10.56
CA THR A 103 -2.80 6.36 -9.35
C THR A 103 -3.00 4.91 -9.73
N ASP A 104 -2.28 4.02 -9.07
CA ASP A 104 -2.39 2.58 -9.24
C ASP A 104 -2.32 1.88 -7.88
N LEU A 105 -2.78 0.64 -7.86
CA LEU A 105 -2.65 -0.28 -6.75
C LEU A 105 -1.90 -1.52 -7.21
N ILE A 106 -1.04 -2.03 -6.35
CA ILE A 106 -0.35 -3.29 -6.59
C ILE A 106 -1.25 -4.41 -6.09
N ASP A 107 -1.52 -5.42 -6.90
CA ASP A 107 -2.18 -6.64 -6.42
C ASP A 107 -1.23 -7.39 -5.47
N PRO A 108 -1.51 -7.46 -4.15
CA PRO A 108 -0.56 -8.03 -3.18
C PRO A 108 -0.23 -9.51 -3.41
N ARG A 109 -1.08 -10.22 -4.17
CA ARG A 109 -0.85 -11.63 -4.51
C ARG A 109 0.14 -11.80 -5.67
N THR A 110 0.19 -10.84 -6.59
CA THR A 110 1.00 -10.97 -7.81
C THR A 110 2.18 -10.01 -7.84
N GLY A 111 2.14 -8.93 -7.05
CA GLY A 111 3.13 -7.87 -7.06
C GLY A 111 3.04 -6.96 -8.29
N TYR A 112 2.01 -7.07 -9.13
CA TYR A 112 1.88 -6.25 -10.33
C TYR A 112 0.84 -5.15 -10.17
N PRO A 113 1.02 -4.01 -10.88
CA PRO A 113 0.01 -2.97 -10.94
C PRO A 113 -1.29 -3.51 -11.54
N LEU A 114 -2.42 -3.01 -11.04
CA LEU A 114 -3.73 -3.41 -11.51
C LEU A 114 -4.18 -2.64 -12.76
N LEU A 115 -3.86 -1.35 -12.82
CA LEU A 115 -4.42 -0.43 -13.81
C LEU A 115 -3.44 -0.08 -14.95
N SER A 116 -2.15 -0.05 -14.65
CA SER A 116 -1.06 0.21 -15.59
C SER A 116 -0.49 -1.09 -16.14
N HIS A 117 0.34 -1.01 -17.19
CA HIS A 117 1.03 -2.19 -17.70
C HIS A 117 2.00 -2.73 -16.66
N SER A 118 1.99 -4.04 -16.46
CA SER A 118 2.94 -4.73 -15.62
C SER A 118 4.35 -4.65 -16.22
N GLY A 119 5.33 -4.28 -15.41
CA GLY A 119 6.73 -4.40 -15.79
C GLY A 119 7.28 -5.82 -15.60
N LEU A 120 8.60 -5.93 -15.57
CA LEU A 120 9.28 -7.23 -15.63
C LEU A 120 9.26 -8.00 -14.31
N PHE A 121 9.28 -7.29 -13.18
CA PHE A 121 9.46 -7.89 -11.86
C PHE A 121 8.31 -7.50 -10.93
N PRO A 122 7.83 -8.44 -10.11
CA PRO A 122 6.78 -8.16 -9.14
C PRO A 122 7.32 -7.28 -8.01
N HIS A 123 6.48 -6.36 -7.55
CA HIS A 123 6.64 -5.61 -6.32
C HIS A 123 6.44 -6.50 -5.09
N ASP A 124 7.17 -6.19 -4.02
CA ASP A 124 7.03 -6.83 -2.71
C ASP A 124 6.49 -5.79 -1.70
N ASP A 125 5.22 -5.92 -1.34
CA ASP A 125 4.54 -5.05 -0.38
C ASP A 125 5.18 -5.11 1.02
N THR A 126 5.67 -6.28 1.45
CA THR A 126 6.36 -6.44 2.72
C THR A 126 7.69 -5.71 2.70
N ALA A 127 8.48 -5.85 1.63
CA ALA A 127 9.73 -5.12 1.48
C ALA A 127 9.51 -3.60 1.45
N ALA A 128 8.44 -3.14 0.78
CA ALA A 128 8.06 -1.73 0.78
C ALA A 128 7.71 -1.24 2.20
N ALA A 129 6.86 -1.98 2.92
CA ALA A 129 6.46 -1.65 4.28
C ALA A 129 7.65 -1.66 5.25
N GLN A 130 8.53 -2.66 5.17
CA GLN A 130 9.77 -2.73 5.95
C GLN A 130 10.68 -1.53 5.67
N ALA A 131 10.88 -1.18 4.39
CA ALA A 131 11.74 -0.07 4.01
C ALA A 131 11.21 1.29 4.50
N LEU A 132 9.89 1.47 4.51
CA LEU A 132 9.22 2.71 4.91
C LEU A 132 9.04 2.84 6.43
N LEU A 133 8.54 1.80 7.08
CA LEU A 133 8.15 1.81 8.50
C LEU A 133 9.26 1.31 9.45
N LYS A 134 10.31 0.67 8.91
CA LYS A 134 11.40 0.03 9.67
C LYS A 134 10.92 -1.10 10.59
N TYR A 135 9.78 -1.69 10.27
CA TYR A 135 9.28 -2.87 10.98
C TYR A 135 10.07 -4.12 10.56
N PRO A 136 10.33 -5.06 11.49
CA PRO A 136 10.99 -6.30 11.13
C PRO A 136 10.12 -7.12 10.19
N ALA A 137 10.75 -8.01 9.42
CA ALA A 137 10.07 -9.00 8.59
C ALA A 137 10.72 -10.37 8.80
N ILE A 138 9.91 -11.42 8.67
CA ILE A 138 10.36 -12.81 8.73
C ILE A 138 10.65 -13.26 7.30
N GLU A 139 11.92 -13.59 7.04
CA GLU A 139 12.41 -14.13 5.78
C GLU A 139 12.03 -15.62 5.65
N ASN A 140 10.77 -15.87 5.35
CA ASN A 140 10.24 -17.19 5.01
C ASN A 140 9.70 -17.18 3.57
N LYS A 141 8.99 -18.25 3.16
CA LYS A 141 8.42 -18.34 1.80
C LYS A 141 7.42 -17.23 1.46
N CYS A 142 6.80 -16.59 2.45
CA CYS A 142 5.78 -15.57 2.26
C CYS A 142 6.25 -14.14 2.56
N HIS A 143 7.48 -13.97 3.05
CA HIS A 143 8.05 -12.69 3.51
C HIS A 143 7.05 -11.86 4.35
N VAL A 144 7.04 -12.08 5.67
CA VAL A 144 5.93 -11.60 6.53
C VAL A 144 6.37 -10.45 7.42
N LEU A 145 5.69 -9.30 7.30
CA LEU A 145 5.90 -8.13 8.15
C LEU A 145 5.53 -8.42 9.61
N VAL A 146 6.27 -7.88 10.56
CA VAL A 146 6.00 -7.96 11.99
C VAL A 146 5.58 -6.58 12.50
N HIS A 147 4.28 -6.37 12.66
CA HIS A 147 3.72 -5.13 13.19
C HIS A 147 3.98 -5.02 14.71
N PRO A 148 4.34 -3.83 15.24
CA PRO A 148 4.62 -3.65 16.67
C PRO A 148 3.45 -4.01 17.59
N HIS A 149 2.21 -3.87 17.13
CA HIS A 149 1.01 -4.18 17.92
C HIS A 149 0.27 -5.45 17.49
N TRP A 150 0.47 -5.91 16.25
CA TRP A 150 -0.28 -7.05 15.69
C TRP A 150 0.59 -8.29 15.45
N GLY A 151 1.90 -8.20 15.70
CA GLY A 151 2.84 -9.25 15.35
C GLY A 151 2.77 -9.57 13.85
N THR A 152 2.76 -10.85 13.50
CA THR A 152 2.60 -11.33 12.12
C THR A 152 1.15 -11.37 11.64
N ALA A 153 0.18 -10.91 12.45
CA ALA A 153 -1.22 -10.78 12.06
C ALA A 153 -1.49 -9.46 11.32
N VAL A 154 -0.68 -9.17 10.29
CA VAL A 154 -0.77 -7.96 9.47
C VAL A 154 -0.64 -8.31 7.99
N TYR A 155 -1.48 -7.70 7.17
CA TYR A 155 -1.45 -7.83 5.71
C TYR A 155 -1.11 -6.47 5.09
N PRO A 156 0.13 -6.27 4.61
CA PRO A 156 0.52 -5.04 3.94
C PRO A 156 -0.01 -5.00 2.49
N SER A 157 -0.35 -3.80 2.02
CA SER A 157 -0.73 -3.55 0.63
C SER A 157 -0.31 -2.15 0.21
N VAL A 158 0.04 -1.97 -1.07
CA VAL A 158 0.60 -0.71 -1.58
C VAL A 158 -0.24 -0.11 -2.70
N MET A 159 -0.46 1.20 -2.61
CA MET A 159 -0.85 2.03 -3.75
C MET A 159 0.24 3.04 -4.06
N LEU A 160 0.32 3.43 -5.33
CA LEU A 160 1.25 4.43 -5.86
C LEU A 160 0.45 5.55 -6.50
N SER A 161 0.79 6.81 -6.21
CA SER A 161 0.06 7.97 -6.72
C SER A 161 0.93 9.19 -6.94
N GLU A 162 0.60 10.00 -7.94
CA GLU A 162 1.15 11.34 -8.16
C GLU A 162 0.36 12.43 -7.43
N ALA A 163 -0.79 12.09 -6.86
CA ALA A 163 -1.61 13.04 -6.14
C ALA A 163 -0.85 13.61 -4.93
N PRO A 164 -1.00 14.92 -4.63
CA PRO A 164 -0.51 15.50 -3.39
C PRO A 164 -1.04 14.72 -2.17
N PRO A 165 -0.26 14.61 -1.08
CA PRO A 165 -0.59 13.76 0.06
C PRO A 165 -1.89 14.19 0.76
N ASP A 166 -2.19 15.49 0.80
CA ASP A 166 -3.45 16.04 1.29
C ASP A 166 -4.66 15.60 0.44
N MET A 167 -4.48 15.48 -0.87
CA MET A 167 -5.51 14.96 -1.77
C MET A 167 -5.71 13.44 -1.59
N ILE A 168 -4.63 12.69 -1.44
CA ILE A 168 -4.68 11.25 -1.14
C ILE A 168 -5.42 11.02 0.17
N GLU A 169 -5.05 11.75 1.22
CA GLU A 169 -5.69 11.67 2.54
C GLU A 169 -7.18 12.00 2.46
N LEU A 170 -7.54 13.10 1.78
CA LEU A 170 -8.94 13.51 1.59
C LEU A 170 -9.77 12.42 0.93
N VAL A 171 -9.29 11.87 -0.20
CA VAL A 171 -10.01 10.82 -0.94
C VAL A 171 -10.08 9.53 -0.12
N THR A 172 -8.98 9.14 0.53
CA THR A 172 -8.92 7.97 1.41
C THR A 172 -9.97 8.04 2.51
N LYS A 173 -10.06 9.18 3.21
CA LYS A 173 -11.06 9.41 4.26
C LYS A 173 -12.49 9.43 3.73
N ALA A 174 -12.72 9.94 2.52
CA ALA A 174 -14.03 9.94 1.90
C ALA A 174 -14.49 8.54 1.46
N VAL A 175 -13.56 7.70 0.96
CA VAL A 175 -13.86 6.35 0.45
C VAL A 175 -13.94 5.30 1.57
N ALA A 176 -13.12 5.41 2.61
CA ALA A 176 -13.05 4.41 3.69
C ALA A 176 -14.42 4.02 4.30
N PRO A 177 -15.35 4.95 4.61
CA PRO A 177 -16.68 4.60 5.14
C PRO A 177 -17.52 3.75 4.19
N MET A 178 -17.37 3.92 2.87
CA MET A 178 -18.07 3.11 1.86
C MET A 178 -17.65 1.63 1.92
N HIS A 179 -16.43 1.36 2.37
CA HIS A 179 -15.87 0.02 2.58
C HIS A 179 -16.04 -0.48 4.02
N GLY A 180 -16.81 0.24 4.84
CA GLY A 180 -17.07 -0.13 6.22
C GLY A 180 -15.87 0.04 7.15
N TRP A 181 -14.96 0.95 6.80
CA TRP A 181 -13.87 1.40 7.67
C TRP A 181 -14.23 2.78 8.22
N THR A 182 -14.21 2.91 9.54
CA THR A 182 -14.52 4.17 10.23
C THR A 182 -13.34 4.58 11.08
N GLU A 183 -13.13 5.89 11.26
CA GLU A 183 -12.14 6.40 12.21
C GLU A 183 -12.48 5.89 13.62
N ASN A 184 -11.44 5.50 14.37
CA ASN A 184 -11.53 5.04 15.75
C ASN A 184 -11.50 6.21 16.73
#